data_AF-A0A972WBD5-F1
#
_entry.id   AF-A0A972WBD5-F1
#
_cell.length_a   1.000
_cell.length_b   1.000
_cell.length_c   1.000
_cell.angle_alpha   90.00
_cell.angle_beta   90.00
_cell.angle_gamma   90.00
#
_symmetry.space_group_name_H-M   'P 1'
#
loop_
_entity.id
_entity.type
_entity.pdbx_description
1 polymer ?
#
loop_
_entity_poly.entity_id
_entity_poly.type
_entity_poly.pdbx_seq_one_letter_code
_entity_poly.pdbx_strand_id
1 'polypeptide(L)'
;GDVIVFRLPSNPSINYIKRVIGLPGDEVSLERQRLTINGVTMDIQANGEIFDHAPVYVENLDGRVHKTLIHDPGQSKRDGVYTIPDGQYFVMGDNRDQSKDSRYIGTIPEKYLVGQAVRVWMHFIPGEMPDWGRIGTKIE
;
A
#
# COMPACT_ATOMS: atom_id res chain seq x y z
N GLY A 1 -6.80 1.78 -5.02
CA GLY A 1 -6.48 0.37 -4.72
C GLY A 1 -5.42 -0.25 -5.61
N ASP A 2 -5.02 0.33 -6.75
CA ASP A 2 -4.00 -0.29 -7.62
C ASP A 2 -2.59 -0.25 -6.99
N VAL A 3 -1.76 -1.24 -7.30
CA VAL A 3 -0.34 -1.26 -6.93
C VAL A 3 0.49 -0.65 -8.05
N ILE A 4 1.18 0.46 -7.76
CA ILE A 4 1.91 1.25 -8.74
C ILE A 4 3.40 1.30 -8.44
N VAL A 5 4.19 1.40 -9.52
CA VAL A 5 5.60 1.75 -9.49
C VAL A 5 5.74 3.23 -9.82
N PHE A 6 6.52 3.94 -9.03
CA PHE A 6 6.80 5.37 -9.24
C PHE A 6 8.25 5.70 -8.86
N ARG A 7 8.78 6.75 -9.47
CA ARG A 7 10.09 7.31 -9.12
C ARG A 7 9.95 8.16 -7.86
N LEU A 8 10.81 7.96 -6.86
CA LEU A 8 10.75 8.72 -5.61
C LEU A 8 10.96 10.23 -5.90
N PRO A 9 10.02 11.13 -5.54
CA PRO A 9 10.12 12.54 -5.92
C PRO A 9 11.39 13.24 -5.43
N SER A 10 11.89 12.87 -4.24
CA SER A 10 13.13 13.40 -3.67
C SER A 10 14.39 12.83 -4.30
N ASN A 11 14.32 11.68 -4.98
CA ASN A 11 15.42 11.09 -5.72
C ASN A 11 14.90 10.18 -6.85
N PRO A 12 14.66 10.72 -8.07
CA PRO A 12 14.00 9.99 -9.14
C PRO A 12 14.78 8.81 -9.74
N SER A 13 16.04 8.58 -9.33
CA SER A 13 16.79 7.37 -9.70
C SER A 13 16.32 6.12 -8.95
N ILE A 14 15.53 6.30 -7.89
CA ILE A 14 15.00 5.22 -7.05
C ILE A 14 13.53 4.98 -7.40
N ASN A 15 13.18 3.74 -7.74
CA ASN A 15 11.79 3.33 -7.93
C ASN A 15 11.22 2.75 -6.64
N TYR A 16 10.01 3.16 -6.30
CA TYR A 16 9.19 2.62 -5.20
C TYR A 16 7.99 1.90 -5.79
N ILE A 17 7.48 0.91 -5.06
CA ILE A 17 6.22 0.25 -5.33
C ILE A 17 5.32 0.37 -4.10
N LYS A 18 4.08 0.85 -4.29
CA LYS A 18 3.09 1.07 -3.22
C LYS A 18 1.68 0.95 -3.79
N ARG A 19 0.69 0.77 -2.92
CA ARG A 19 -0.73 0.79 -3.26
C ARG A 19 -1.27 2.21 -3.24
N VAL A 20 -2.03 2.59 -4.26
CA VAL A 20 -2.80 3.83 -4.28
C VAL A 20 -3.97 3.70 -3.32
N ILE A 21 -4.02 4.59 -2.34
CA ILE A 21 -5.10 4.71 -1.35
C ILE A 21 -6.03 5.87 -1.70
N GLY A 22 -5.46 7.05 -2.00
CA GLY A 22 -6.22 8.25 -2.35
C GLY A 22 -5.89 8.76 -3.75
N LEU A 23 -6.92 9.21 -4.46
CA LEU A 23 -6.90 9.82 -5.78
C LEU A 23 -6.93 11.36 -5.68
N PRO A 24 -6.64 12.09 -6.77
CA PRO A 24 -6.81 13.54 -6.82
C PRO A 24 -8.19 13.98 -6.30
N GLY A 25 -8.20 14.93 -5.36
CA GLY A 25 -9.41 15.46 -4.73
C GLY A 25 -9.93 14.67 -3.53
N ASP A 26 -9.41 13.48 -3.26
CA ASP A 26 -9.83 12.70 -2.09
C ASP A 26 -9.39 13.36 -0.78
N GLU A 27 -10.19 13.15 0.26
CA GLU A 27 -9.78 13.26 1.64
C GLU A 27 -9.54 11.85 2.21
N VAL A 28 -8.31 11.57 2.62
CA VAL A 28 -7.93 10.33 3.28
C VAL A 28 -7.64 10.62 4.75
N SER A 29 -8.37 9.99 5.67
CA SER A 29 -8.02 10.00 7.10
C SER A 29 -7.46 8.65 7.53
N LEU A 30 -6.48 8.71 8.41
CA LEU A 30 -5.93 7.55 9.10
C LEU A 30 -6.08 7.76 10.60
N GLU A 31 -6.77 6.84 11.26
CA GLU A 31 -6.90 6.81 12.71
C GLU A 31 -6.83 5.36 13.19
N ARG A 32 -5.90 5.07 14.12
CA ARG A 32 -5.77 3.72 14.73
C ARG A 32 -5.74 2.60 13.68
N GLN A 33 -4.89 2.75 12.66
CA GLN A 33 -4.71 1.83 11.53
C GLN A 33 -5.93 1.67 10.60
N ARG A 34 -7.00 2.45 10.79
CA ARG A 34 -8.17 2.43 9.91
C ARG A 34 -8.17 3.61 8.96
N LEU A 35 -8.41 3.31 7.69
CA LEU A 35 -8.56 4.31 6.65
C LEU A 35 -10.02 4.74 6.53
N THR A 36 -10.24 6.04 6.39
CA THR A 36 -11.52 6.59 5.93
C THR A 36 -11.24 7.43 4.69
N ILE A 37 -11.95 7.19 3.60
CA ILE A 37 -11.79 7.89 2.32
C ILE A 37 -13.10 8.60 2.03
N ASN A 38 -13.07 9.92 1.88
CA ASN A 38 -14.24 10.77 1.63
C ASN A 38 -15.41 10.50 2.60
N GLY A 39 -15.09 10.31 3.88
CA GLY A 39 -16.07 10.02 4.94
C GLY A 39 -16.52 8.56 5.03
N VAL A 40 -16.06 7.68 4.15
CA VAL A 40 -16.38 6.23 4.18
C VAL A 40 -15.23 5.46 4.82
N THR A 41 -15.48 4.81 5.96
CA THR A 41 -14.47 3.98 6.62
C THR A 41 -14.30 2.66 5.88
N MET A 42 -13.05 2.34 5.55
CA MET A 42 -12.67 1.10 4.87
C MET A 42 -12.70 -0.07 5.84
N ASP A 43 -13.29 -1.19 5.40
CA ASP A 43 -13.36 -2.40 6.22
C ASP A 43 -11.99 -3.06 6.31
N ILE A 44 -11.59 -3.44 7.52
CA ILE A 44 -10.33 -4.12 7.79
C ILE A 44 -10.51 -5.12 8.94
N GLN A 45 -10.15 -6.38 8.69
CA GLN A 45 -10.35 -7.46 9.65
C GLN A 45 -9.14 -8.37 9.70
N ALA A 46 -8.76 -8.82 10.90
CA ALA A 46 -7.73 -9.85 11.04
C ALA A 46 -8.24 -11.16 10.45
N ASN A 47 -7.45 -11.83 9.63
CA ASN A 47 -7.85 -13.12 9.02
C ASN A 47 -7.38 -14.35 9.82
N GLY A 48 -6.67 -14.13 10.93
CA GLY A 48 -6.13 -15.17 11.80
C GLY A 48 -4.77 -15.73 11.37
N GLU A 49 -4.26 -15.37 10.20
CA GLU A 49 -2.91 -15.74 9.75
C GLU A 49 -1.85 -14.83 10.42
N ILE A 50 -0.67 -15.39 10.68
CA ILE A 50 0.53 -14.65 11.06
C ILE A 50 1.56 -14.84 9.94
N PHE A 51 2.12 -13.75 9.44
CA PHE A 51 3.18 -13.74 8.44
C PHE A 51 4.30 -12.81 8.88
N ASP A 52 5.55 -13.28 8.82
CA ASP A 52 6.75 -12.52 9.26
C ASP A 52 6.56 -11.86 10.65
N HIS A 53 6.09 -12.66 11.60
CA HIS A 53 5.80 -12.25 12.98
C HIS A 53 4.74 -11.14 13.13
N ALA A 54 3.94 -10.86 12.10
CA ALA A 54 2.83 -9.91 12.13
C ALA A 54 1.48 -10.56 11.82
N PRO A 55 0.40 -10.16 12.50
CA PRO A 55 -0.94 -10.51 12.07
C PRO A 55 -1.26 -9.99 10.66
N VAL A 56 -1.89 -10.85 9.87
CA VAL A 56 -2.40 -10.51 8.55
C VAL A 56 -3.83 -9.99 8.69
N TYR A 57 -4.07 -8.86 8.07
CA TYR A 57 -5.39 -8.24 7.94
C TYR A 57 -5.83 -8.28 6.48
N VAL A 58 -7.13 -8.37 6.27
CA VAL A 58 -7.77 -8.22 4.96
C VAL A 58 -8.47 -6.88 4.97
N GLU A 59 -8.08 -5.99 4.06
CA GLU A 59 -8.66 -4.66 3.90
C GLU A 59 -9.42 -4.57 2.57
N ASN A 60 -10.62 -4.00 2.62
CA ASN A 60 -11.44 -3.71 1.45
C ASN A 60 -11.38 -2.20 1.14
N LEU A 61 -10.60 -1.85 0.11
CA LEU A 61 -10.52 -0.49 -0.41
C LEU A 61 -11.52 -0.32 -1.55
N ASP A 62 -12.75 0.06 -1.21
CA ASP A 62 -13.81 0.37 -2.18
C ASP A 62 -14.00 -0.75 -3.24
N GLY A 63 -14.17 -1.98 -2.76
CA GLY A 63 -14.35 -3.18 -3.59
C GLY A 63 -13.05 -3.90 -3.96
N ARG A 64 -11.87 -3.33 -3.63
CA ARG A 64 -10.57 -3.98 -3.85
C ARG A 64 -10.02 -4.56 -2.55
N VAL A 65 -10.19 -5.87 -2.43
CA VAL A 65 -9.76 -6.64 -1.25
C VAL A 65 -8.30 -7.04 -1.39
N HIS A 66 -7.49 -6.76 -0.37
CA HIS A 66 -6.08 -7.15 -0.33
C HIS A 66 -5.62 -7.45 1.10
N LYS A 67 -4.46 -8.12 1.21
CA LYS A 67 -3.84 -8.44 2.50
C LYS A 67 -2.89 -7.31 2.93
N THR A 68 -2.89 -6.99 4.21
CA THR A 68 -1.97 -6.03 4.84
C THR A 68 -1.34 -6.63 6.10
N LEU A 69 -0.13 -6.23 6.42
CA LEU A 69 0.54 -6.59 7.68
C LEU A 69 0.52 -5.38 8.61
N ILE A 70 0.06 -5.59 9.84
CA ILE A 70 0.11 -4.60 10.92
C ILE A 70 0.82 -5.26 12.09
N HIS A 71 2.05 -4.83 12.36
CA HIS A 71 2.91 -5.35 13.43
C HIS A 71 2.49 -4.83 14.80
N ASP A 72 2.08 -3.56 14.88
CA ASP A 72 1.63 -2.94 16.13
C ASP A 72 0.24 -2.31 15.93
N PRO A 73 -0.84 -3.08 16.11
CA PRO A 73 -2.20 -2.56 15.95
C PRO A 73 -2.57 -1.52 17.01
N GLY A 74 -1.82 -1.42 18.11
CA GLY A 74 -2.00 -0.40 19.14
C GLY A 74 -1.34 0.93 18.81
N GLN A 75 -0.39 0.95 17.86
CA GLN A 75 0.34 2.14 17.46
C GLN A 75 0.14 2.46 16.00
N SER A 76 -0.73 3.44 15.73
CA SER A 76 -0.84 4.02 14.41
C SER A 76 0.11 5.21 14.27
N LYS A 77 0.93 5.18 13.22
CA LYS A 77 1.92 6.23 12.96
C LYS A 77 1.38 7.21 11.94
N ARG A 78 1.55 8.50 12.23
CA ARG A 78 1.14 9.61 11.35
C ARG A 78 -0.37 9.60 11.09
N ASP A 79 -1.14 9.39 12.15
CA ASP A 79 -2.58 9.63 12.13
C ASP A 79 -2.86 11.09 11.77
N GLY A 80 -3.93 11.30 11.03
CA GLY A 80 -4.28 12.60 10.51
C GLY A 80 -5.16 12.53 9.27
N VAL A 81 -5.46 13.71 8.74
CA VAL A 81 -6.26 13.91 7.53
C VAL A 81 -5.34 14.42 6.43
N TYR A 82 -5.46 13.82 5.26
CA TYR A 82 -4.67 14.10 4.07
C TYR A 82 -5.61 14.45 2.93
N THR A 83 -5.62 15.72 2.53
CA THR A 83 -6.32 16.17 1.31
C THR A 83 -5.37 16.01 0.12
N ILE A 84 -5.81 15.28 -0.90
CA ILE A 84 -4.95 14.89 -2.01
C ILE A 84 -5.04 15.93 -3.13
N PRO A 85 -3.94 16.64 -3.46
CA PRO A 85 -4.00 17.67 -4.49
C PRO A 85 -4.30 17.10 -5.88
N ASP A 86 -4.82 17.95 -6.76
CA ASP A 86 -5.02 17.63 -8.17
C ASP A 86 -3.75 17.08 -8.82
N GLY A 87 -3.88 16.00 -9.60
CA GLY A 87 -2.77 15.33 -10.29
C GLY A 87 -1.78 14.63 -9.35
N GLN A 88 -2.16 14.35 -8.09
CA GLN A 88 -1.33 13.61 -7.15
C GLN A 88 -2.08 12.44 -6.52
N TYR A 89 -1.32 11.49 -5.96
CA TYR A 89 -1.84 10.26 -5.39
C TYR A 89 -1.30 10.05 -3.98
N PHE A 90 -2.15 9.57 -3.08
CA PHE A 90 -1.72 9.11 -1.76
C PHE A 90 -1.47 7.61 -1.80
N VAL A 91 -0.27 7.19 -1.44
CA VAL A 91 0.13 5.78 -1.52
C VAL A 91 0.55 5.23 -0.17
N MET A 92 0.23 3.96 0.08
CA MET A 92 0.66 3.22 1.27
C MET A 92 1.22 1.86 0.91
N GLY A 93 2.12 1.35 1.75
CA GLY A 93 2.56 -0.04 1.67
C GLY A 93 1.63 -0.97 2.43
N ASP A 94 1.44 -2.18 1.88
CA ASP A 94 0.63 -3.23 2.51
C ASP A 94 1.28 -3.74 3.82
N ASN A 95 2.61 -3.67 3.95
CA ASN A 95 3.29 -3.78 5.24
C ASN A 95 3.23 -2.40 5.95
N ARG A 96 2.14 -2.17 6.69
CA ARG A 96 1.70 -0.84 7.15
C ARG A 96 2.70 -0.17 8.08
N ASP A 97 3.27 -0.91 9.02
CA ASP A 97 4.15 -0.32 10.05
C ASP A 97 5.60 -0.20 9.62
N GLN A 98 5.98 -0.89 8.54
CA GLN A 98 7.33 -0.93 7.99
C GLN A 98 7.45 -0.28 6.61
N SER A 99 6.50 0.58 6.23
CA SER A 99 6.57 1.31 4.96
C SER A 99 6.91 2.78 5.15
N LYS A 100 7.88 3.26 4.36
CA LYS A 100 8.07 4.68 4.10
C LYS A 100 7.29 5.06 2.84
N ASP A 101 6.11 5.63 3.04
CA ASP A 101 5.12 5.95 2.01
C ASP A 101 4.52 7.35 2.23
N SER A 102 3.37 7.69 1.63
CA SER A 102 2.85 9.07 1.64
C SER A 102 2.64 9.66 3.03
N ARG A 103 2.48 8.83 4.08
CA ARG A 103 2.48 9.26 5.48
C ARG A 103 3.78 9.96 5.92
N TYR A 104 4.87 9.73 5.20
CA TYR A 104 6.20 10.25 5.49
C TYR A 104 6.77 11.11 4.37
N ILE A 105 6.49 10.77 3.10
CA ILE A 105 7.08 11.42 1.93
C ILE A 105 6.10 12.33 1.18
N GLY A 106 4.84 12.41 1.62
CA GLY A 106 3.79 13.18 0.97
C GLY A 106 3.16 12.46 -0.24
N THR A 107 2.26 13.16 -0.90
CA THR A 107 1.59 12.68 -2.12
C THR A 107 2.56 12.58 -3.29
N ILE A 108 2.23 11.72 -4.25
CA ILE A 108 3.06 11.42 -5.41
C ILE A 108 2.45 12.10 -6.64
N PRO A 109 3.11 13.10 -7.24
CA PRO A 109 2.63 13.70 -8.49
C PRO A 109 2.63 12.69 -9.64
N GLU A 110 1.61 12.78 -10.51
CA GLU A 110 1.38 11.87 -11.64
C GLU A 110 2.62 11.70 -12.54
N LYS A 111 3.39 12.77 -12.75
CA LYS A 111 4.62 12.77 -13.56
C LYS A 111 5.70 11.79 -13.08
N TYR A 112 5.61 11.31 -11.84
CA TYR A 112 6.54 10.33 -11.28
C TYR A 112 6.06 8.88 -11.44
N LEU A 113 4.82 8.67 -11.86
CA LEU A 113 4.29 7.33 -12.11
C LEU A 113 5.01 6.68 -13.29
N VAL A 114 5.36 5.41 -13.11
CA VAL A 114 5.99 4.58 -14.16
C VAL A 114 4.97 3.60 -14.73
N GLY A 115 4.17 2.97 -13.88
CA GLY A 115 3.12 2.04 -14.31
C GLY A 115 2.53 1.21 -13.19
N GLN A 116 1.56 0.37 -13.52
CA GLN A 116 0.90 -0.55 -12.59
C GLN A 116 1.61 -1.91 -12.54
N ALA A 117 1.79 -2.46 -11.34
CA ALA A 117 2.22 -3.84 -11.17
C ALA A 117 1.01 -4.77 -11.29
N VAL A 118 1.04 -5.72 -12.24
CA VAL A 118 -0.14 -6.53 -12.58
C VAL A 118 0.00 -8.01 -12.26
N ARG A 119 1.21 -8.58 -12.32
CA ARG A 119 1.48 -10.00 -12.05
C ARG A 119 2.89 -10.23 -11.52
N VAL A 120 3.06 -11.28 -10.74
CA VAL A 120 4.37 -11.86 -10.41
C VAL A 120 4.77 -12.84 -11.51
N TRP A 121 5.85 -12.56 -12.24
CA TRP A 121 6.34 -13.44 -13.31
C TRP A 121 7.39 -14.44 -12.83
N MET A 122 8.09 -14.14 -11.72
CA MET A 122 9.11 -14.99 -11.11
C MET A 122 9.20 -14.69 -9.61
N HIS A 123 9.44 -15.72 -8.80
CA HIS A 123 9.79 -15.60 -7.39
C HIS A 123 10.99 -16.49 -7.10
N PHE A 124 12.05 -15.92 -6.55
CA PHE A 124 13.30 -16.62 -6.30
C PHE A 124 13.89 -16.18 -4.96
N ILE A 125 14.28 -17.16 -4.14
CA ILE A 125 15.04 -16.95 -2.92
C ILE A 125 16.48 -17.40 -3.20
N PRO A 126 17.50 -16.53 -2.97
CA PRO A 126 18.89 -16.90 -3.20
C PRO A 126 19.29 -18.19 -2.47
N GLY A 127 19.76 -19.18 -3.23
CA GLY A 127 20.14 -20.49 -2.70
C GLY A 127 19.04 -21.55 -2.75
N GLU A 128 17.83 -21.19 -3.18
CA GLU A 128 16.70 -22.11 -3.35
C GLU A 128 16.32 -22.27 -4.83
N MET A 129 15.53 -23.30 -5.14
CA MET A 129 14.90 -23.39 -6.46
C MET A 129 13.81 -22.30 -6.61
N PRO A 130 13.49 -21.84 -7.83
CA PRO A 130 12.39 -20.91 -8.03
C PRO A 130 11.09 -21.42 -7.41
N ASP A 131 10.38 -20.53 -6.72
CA ASP A 131 9.08 -20.83 -6.17
C ASP A 131 8.01 -20.64 -7.26
N TRP A 132 7.59 -21.77 -7.82
CA TRP A 132 6.61 -21.83 -8.89
C TRP A 132 5.20 -21.43 -8.42
N GLY A 133 4.91 -21.48 -7.12
CA GLY A 133 3.57 -21.25 -6.56
C GLY A 133 3.10 -19.79 -6.65
N ARG A 134 4.02 -18.85 -6.87
CA ARG A 134 3.71 -17.42 -7.00
C ARG A 134 3.68 -16.92 -8.44
N ILE A 135 4.11 -17.74 -9.40
CA ILE A 135 4.15 -17.34 -10.80
C ILE A 135 2.72 -17.22 -11.32
N GLY A 136 2.43 -16.11 -12.00
CA GLY A 136 1.13 -15.81 -12.56
C GLY A 136 0.14 -15.19 -11.57
N THR A 137 0.47 -15.17 -10.26
CA THR A 137 -0.33 -14.51 -9.24
C THR A 137 -0.58 -13.07 -9.64
N LYS A 138 -1.86 -12.71 -9.73
CA LYS A 138 -2.30 -11.36 -10.02
C LYS A 138 -1.98 -10.47 -8.82
N ILE A 139 -1.50 -9.27 -9.11
CA ILE A 139 -1.33 -8.24 -8.09
C ILE A 139 -2.67 -7.51 -8.01
N GLU A 140 -3.37 -7.71 -6.90
CA GLU A 140 -4.67 -7.10 -6.59
C GLU A 140 -4.53 -6.04 -5.53
#